data_AF-A0A7V6MA08-F1
#
_entry.id   AF-A0A7V6MA08-F1
#
_cell.length_a   1.000
_cell.length_b   1.000
_cell.length_c   1.000
_cell.angle_alpha   90.00
_cell.angle_beta   90.00
_cell.angle_gamma   90.00
#
_symmetry.space_group_name_H-M   'P 1'
#
loop_
_entity.id
_entity.type
_entity.pdbx_description
1 polymer ?
#
loop_
_entity_poly.entity_id
_entity_poly.type
_entity_poly.pdbx_seq_one_letter_code
_entity_poly.pdbx_strand_id
1 'polypeptide(L)'
;MKKTLNVSDQIINYHLTYKRIKNLYVKMDDNFNIIVSAPTSMSIKRIEDFLIEVYPRLLKRQRRKTKSKEIPVNETSIKILGVYEDKQKDINE
;
A
#
# COMPACT_ATOMS: atom_id res chain seq x y z
N MET A 1 4.43 15.38 -1.73
CA MET A 1 2.96 15.38 -1.97
C MET A 1 2.38 14.05 -1.51
N LYS A 2 1.31 14.05 -0.69
CA LYS A 2 0.62 12.81 -0.30
C LYS A 2 -0.31 12.36 -1.43
N LYS A 3 -0.32 11.06 -1.71
CA LYS A 3 -1.14 10.42 -2.73
C LYS A 3 -1.65 9.08 -2.20
N THR A 4 -2.72 8.61 -2.80
CA THR A 4 -3.39 7.37 -2.44
C THR A 4 -3.62 6.56 -3.71
N LEU A 5 -3.36 5.26 -3.65
CA LEU A 5 -3.53 4.32 -4.75
C LEU A 5 -4.39 3.15 -4.27
N ASN A 6 -5.43 2.80 -5.02
CA ASN A 6 -6.27 1.65 -4.73
C ASN A 6 -5.79 0.45 -5.57
N VAL A 7 -5.39 -0.62 -4.89
CA VAL A 7 -4.88 -1.85 -5.51
C VAL A 7 -5.60 -3.04 -4.88
N SER A 8 -6.49 -3.69 -5.64
CA SER A 8 -7.20 -4.91 -5.20
C SER A 8 -7.76 -4.80 -3.77
N ASP A 9 -8.59 -3.78 -3.55
CA ASP A 9 -9.25 -3.44 -2.27
C ASP A 9 -8.30 -2.99 -1.14
N GLN A 10 -7.03 -2.73 -1.45
CA GLN A 10 -6.07 -2.15 -0.53
C GLN A 10 -5.77 -0.69 -0.88
N ILE A 11 -5.87 0.17 0.12
CA ILE A 11 -5.54 1.58 0.01
C ILE A 11 -4.07 1.76 0.40
N ILE A 12 -3.25 2.14 -0.58
CA ILE A 12 -1.83 2.43 -0.40
C ILE A 12 -1.64 3.93 -0.29
N ASN A 13 -1.22 4.40 0.88
CA ASN A 13 -0.84 5.80 1.09
C ASN A 13 0.66 5.99 0.85
N TYR A 14 1.03 6.93 -0.02
CA TYR A 14 2.41 7.21 -0.34
C TYR A 14 2.73 8.71 -0.42
N HIS A 15 3.95 9.06 -0.01
CA HIS A 15 4.50 10.39 -0.17
C HIS A 15 5.38 10.44 -1.42
N LEU A 16 4.95 11.19 -2.42
CA LEU A 16 5.68 11.41 -3.66
C LEU A 16 6.51 12.70 -3.60
N THR A 17 7.79 12.57 -3.91
CA THR A 17 8.70 13.71 -4.13
C THR A 17 9.37 13.56 -5.48
N TYR A 18 9.25 14.57 -6.33
CA TYR A 18 10.02 14.64 -7.57
C TYR A 18 11.43 15.15 -7.30
N LYS A 19 12.44 14.47 -7.82
CA LYS A 19 13.86 14.81 -7.67
C LYS A 19 14.59 14.63 -9.01
N ARG A 20 15.73 15.31 -9.18
CA ARG A 20 16.64 15.10 -10.31
C ARG A 20 17.45 13.81 -10.11
N ILE A 21 16.77 12.67 -10.23
CA ILE A 21 17.33 11.32 -10.08
C ILE A 21 17.05 10.51 -11.34
N LYS A 22 17.93 9.54 -11.64
CA LYS A 22 17.79 8.69 -12.82
C LYS A 22 16.70 7.63 -12.66
N ASN A 23 16.62 7.04 -11.47
CA ASN A 23 15.74 5.90 -11.18
C ASN A 23 14.73 6.25 -10.09
N LEU A 24 13.60 5.55 -10.12
CA LEU A 24 12.61 5.59 -9.06
C LEU A 24 13.19 4.92 -7.81
N TYR A 25 13.02 5.57 -6.66
CA TYR A 25 13.42 5.02 -5.37
C TYR A 25 12.20 4.93 -4.46
N VAL A 26 11.96 3.73 -3.92
CA VAL A 26 10.82 3.45 -3.04
C VAL A 26 11.33 2.87 -1.72
N LYS A 27 10.85 3.41 -0.62
CA LYS A 27 11.12 2.94 0.74
C LYS A 27 9.81 2.84 1.51
N MET A 28 9.71 1.82 2.35
CA MET A 28 8.71 1.74 3.41
C MET A 28 9.41 2.00 4.75
N ASP A 29 8.85 2.86 5.58
CA ASP A 29 9.33 3.10 6.94
C ASP A 29 8.76 2.09 7.95
N ASP A 30 9.13 2.25 9.22
CA ASP A 30 8.71 1.32 10.27
C ASP A 30 7.23 1.45 10.66
N ASN A 31 6.60 2.56 10.28
CA ASN A 31 5.18 2.84 10.46
C ASN A 31 4.37 2.49 9.20
N PHE A 32 4.92 1.68 8.30
CA PHE A 32 4.31 1.28 7.03
C PHE A 32 4.01 2.43 6.06
N ASN A 33 4.58 3.63 6.25
CA ASN A 33 4.46 4.70 5.28
C ASN A 33 5.38 4.46 4.08
N ILE A 34 4.85 4.69 2.88
CA ILE A 34 5.63 4.58 1.65
C ILE A 34 6.14 5.96 1.24
N ILE A 35 7.45 6.05 1.00
CA ILE A 35 8.12 7.24 0.48
C ILE A 35 8.65 6.91 -0.91
N VAL A 36 8.26 7.73 -1.88
CA VAL A 36 8.60 7.60 -3.29
C VAL A 36 9.37 8.83 -3.73
N SER A 37 10.62 8.63 -4.15
CA SER A 37 11.37 9.65 -4.88
C SER A 37 11.38 9.29 -6.35
N ALA A 38 10.79 10.15 -7.19
CA ALA A 38 10.65 9.90 -8.63
C ALA A 38 11.44 10.92 -9.47
N PRO A 39 11.94 10.52 -10.66
CA PRO A 39 12.46 11.45 -11.65
C PRO A 39 11.41 12.49 -12.05
N THR A 40 11.82 13.74 -12.25
CA THR A 40 10.90 14.83 -12.68
C THR A 40 10.23 14.57 -14.04
N SER A 41 10.83 13.73 -14.88
CA SER A 41 10.29 13.34 -16.19
C SER A 41 9.33 12.15 -16.15
N MET A 42 9.16 11.51 -15.00
CA MET A 42 8.35 10.30 -14.86
C MET A 42 6.89 10.67 -14.59
N SER A 43 5.95 10.02 -15.30
CA SER A 43 4.52 10.21 -15.08
C SER A 43 4.04 9.51 -13.81
N ILE A 44 2.96 10.03 -13.21
CA ILE A 44 2.31 9.43 -12.04
C ILE A 44 1.89 7.99 -12.32
N LYS A 45 1.32 7.72 -13.49
CA LYS A 45 0.90 6.36 -13.87
C LYS A 45 2.06 5.36 -13.80
N ARG A 46 3.24 5.70 -14.35
CA ARG A 46 4.43 4.82 -14.28
C ARG A 46 4.91 4.58 -12.85
N ILE A 47 4.76 5.59 -11.98
CA ILE A 47 5.09 5.47 -10.56
C ILE A 47 4.13 4.48 -9.88
N GLU A 48 2.83 4.60 -10.17
CA GLU A 48 1.79 3.74 -9.61
C GLU A 48 1.93 2.28 -10.09
N ASP A 49 2.18 2.07 -11.39
CA ASP A 49 2.44 0.73 -11.94
C ASP A 49 3.64 0.06 -11.24
N PHE A 50 4.73 0.80 -11.03
CA PHE A 50 5.90 0.30 -10.30
C PHE A 50 5.59 0.03 -8.82
N LEU A 51 4.79 0.89 -8.17
CA LEU A 51 4.39 0.69 -6.79
C LEU A 51 3.57 -0.60 -6.64
N ILE A 52 2.64 -0.88 -7.55
CA ILE A 52 1.85 -2.13 -7.57
C ILE A 52 2.79 -3.34 -7.65
N GLU A 53 3.80 -3.30 -8.51
CA GLU A 53 4.76 -4.40 -8.67
C GLU A 53 5.61 -4.62 -7.40
N VAL A 54 6.05 -3.54 -6.76
CA VAL A 54 7.04 -3.61 -5.68
C VAL A 54 6.42 -3.70 -4.29
N TYR A 55 5.17 -3.28 -4.12
CA TYR A 55 4.47 -3.24 -2.84
C TYR A 55 4.44 -4.58 -2.09
N PRO A 56 4.15 -5.74 -2.72
CA PRO A 56 4.20 -7.03 -2.03
C PRO A 56 5.59 -7.37 -1.46
N ARG A 57 6.65 -6.97 -2.18
CA ARG A 57 8.05 -7.19 -1.75
C ARG A 57 8.40 -6.29 -0.57
N LEU A 58 7.93 -5.04 -0.56
CA LEU A 58 8.11 -4.11 0.55
C LEU A 58 7.42 -4.61 1.82
N LEU A 59 6.16 -5.04 1.71
CA LEU A 59 5.42 -5.62 2.83
C LEU A 59 6.11 -6.86 3.39
N LYS A 60 6.57 -7.77 2.53
CA LYS A 60 7.29 -8.99 2.97
C LYS A 60 8.58 -8.64 3.70
N ARG A 61 9.34 -7.65 3.20
CA ARG A 61 10.55 -7.16 3.86
C ARG A 61 10.24 -6.53 5.21
N GLN A 62 9.18 -5.74 5.31
CA GLN A 62 8.78 -5.09 6.54
C GLN A 62 8.31 -6.09 7.59
N ARG A 63 7.47 -7.07 7.21
CA ARG A 63 7.03 -8.16 8.09
C ARG A 63 8.21 -8.99 8.64
N ARG A 64 9.29 -9.16 7.88
CA ARG A 64 10.51 -9.84 8.38
C ARG A 64 11.25 -9.01 9.43
N LYS A 65 11.28 -7.68 9.27
CA LYS A 65 11.86 -6.76 10.26
C LYS A 65 11.00 -6.65 11.52
N THR A 66 9.68 -6.67 11.39
CA THR A 66 8.76 -6.58 12.55
C THR A 66 8.50 -7.92 13.21
N LYS A 67 8.85 -9.07 12.63
CA LYS A 67 8.84 -10.35 13.39
C LYS A 67 9.80 -10.36 14.60
N SER A 68 10.70 -9.38 14.75
CA SER A 68 11.49 -9.14 15.97
C SER A 68 10.88 -8.11 16.94
N LYS A 69 9.79 -7.42 16.58
CA LYS A 69 9.07 -6.47 17.45
C LYS A 69 7.60 -6.43 17.04
N GLU A 70 6.74 -6.93 17.92
CA GLU A 70 5.27 -6.90 17.84
C GLU A 70 4.74 -5.82 16.89
N ILE A 71 4.03 -6.25 15.84
CA ILE A 71 3.41 -5.34 14.88
C ILE A 71 2.35 -4.56 15.65
N PRO A 72 2.47 -3.22 15.83
CA PRO A 72 1.36 -2.46 16.36
C PRO A 72 0.25 -2.50 15.32
N VAL A 73 -0.86 -3.12 15.70
CA VAL A 73 -2.13 -3.13 14.96
C VAL A 73 -2.72 -1.72 15.05
N ASN A 74 -2.10 -0.75 14.41
CA ASN A 74 -2.72 0.55 14.19
C ASN A 74 -2.72 0.83 12.69
N GLU A 75 -3.93 0.83 12.14
CA GLU A 75 -4.30 1.40 10.84
C GLU A 75 -3.70 0.75 9.60
N THR A 76 -3.41 -0.55 9.65
CA THR A 76 -3.63 -1.35 8.44
C THR A 76 -5.09 -1.77 8.46
N SER A 77 -5.92 -1.12 7.67
CA SER A 77 -7.29 -1.53 7.36
C SER A 77 -7.28 -2.88 6.64
N ILE A 78 -6.80 -3.93 7.29
CA ILE A 78 -7.09 -5.30 6.91
C ILE A 78 -8.49 -5.55 7.48
N LYS A 79 -9.51 -5.09 6.75
CA LYS A 79 -10.79 -5.79 6.80
C LYS A 79 -10.51 -7.17 6.22
N ILE A 80 -10.07 -8.09 7.08
CA ILE A 80 -10.36 -9.50 6.88
C ILE A 80 -11.88 -9.57 7.06
N LEU A 81 -12.63 -9.31 5.99
CA LEU A 81 -14.03 -9.70 5.91
C LEU A 81 -14.02 -11.22 5.81
N GLY A 82 -13.93 -11.84 6.97
CA GLY A 82 -14.38 -13.20 7.15
C GLY A 82 -15.88 -13.24 6.88
N VAL A 83 -16.27 -14.34 6.23
CA VAL A 83 -17.63 -14.90 6.23
C VAL A 83 -18.66 -14.11 5.40
N TYR A 84 -18.71 -14.42 4.11
CA TYR A 84 -20.00 -14.43 3.40
C TYR A 84 -20.79 -15.65 3.90
N GLU A 85 -21.67 -15.46 4.88
CA GLU A 85 -22.90 -16.26 4.97
C GLU A 85 -23.99 -15.46 4.26
N ASP A 86 -24.23 -15.77 2.99
CA ASP A 86 -25.45 -15.37 2.31
C ASP A 86 -26.63 -16.12 2.94
N LYS A 87 -27.32 -15.45 3.86
CA LYS A 87 -28.74 -15.71 4.11
C LYS A 87 -29.50 -14.47 3.71
N GLN A 88 -29.80 -14.36 2.41
CA GLN A 88 -30.96 -13.60 1.98
C GLN A 88 -32.22 -14.29 2.53
N LYS A 89 -32.72 -13.79 3.64
CA LYS A 89 -34.14 -13.83 3.99
C LYS A 89 -34.62 -12.39 3.99
N ASP A 90 -35.63 -12.14 3.16
CA ASP A 90 -36.87 -11.43 3.48
C ASP A 90 -37.66 -11.38 2.15
N ILE A 91 -38.59 -12.31 1.93
CA ILE A 91 -40.00 -12.34 2.38
C ILE A 91 -40.81 -11.19 1.74
N ASN A 92 -41.67 -11.61 0.80
CA ASN A 92 -42.96 -11.07 0.36
C ASN A 92 -43.34 -9.64 0.77
N GLU A 93 -43.60 -8.80 -0.24
CA GLU A 93 -44.93 -8.21 -0.48
C GLU A 93 -45.09 -7.82 -1.95
#